data_AF-A0A292PUA8-F1
#
_entry.id   AF-A0A292PUA8-F1
#
_cell.length_a   1.000
_cell.length_b   1.000
_cell.length_c   1.000
_cell.angle_alpha   90.00
_cell.angle_beta   90.00
_cell.angle_gamma   90.00
#
_symmetry.space_group_name_H-M   'P 1'
#
loop_
_entity.id
_entity.type
_entity.pdbx_description
1 polymer ?
#
loop_
_entity_poly.entity_id
_entity_poly.type
_entity_poly.pdbx_seq_one_letter_code
_entity_poly.pdbx_strand_id
1 'polypeptide(L)'
;MSSSKPLTERYPELQSSDVHDAVGHLLSFASVNPDKIWIIGFSYSGAHAVKAASLDRRIKAVISINGFIRGSWLVGILVPDRASSDALIWEDRERRRTGGGEVGYLPLCKTAETGDNVLFPTQDSGEFYLGMQKAGLARGEEWRNEVTMQSLLKMRRCNVMEDLKVLAPTSLLMIVDEVILGCGEHWRAFEAAEAGGEILREFVTVEGGHFAPLTEGKTLERVIEHSLRFLRRAFDGKIDEGVTIP
;
A
#
# COMPACT_ATOMS: atom_id res chain seq x y z
N MET A 1 7.36 13.15 8.67
CA MET A 1 5.97 12.81 9.04
C MET A 1 5.13 14.05 8.82
N SER A 2 4.13 13.98 7.95
CA SER A 2 3.17 15.07 7.72
C SER A 2 2.55 15.53 9.05
N SER A 3 2.54 16.84 9.30
CA SER A 3 1.92 17.46 10.47
C SER A 3 0.39 17.56 10.37
N SER A 4 -0.25 16.75 9.51
CA SER A 4 -1.69 16.81 9.27
C SER A 4 -2.46 16.44 10.53
N LYS A 5 -3.42 17.31 10.91
CA LYS A 5 -4.46 17.00 11.90
C LYS A 5 -5.76 16.70 11.17
N PRO A 6 -6.53 15.69 11.59
CA PRO A 6 -6.25 14.70 12.64
C PRO A 6 -5.09 13.75 12.28
N LEU A 7 -4.30 13.32 13.27
CA LEU A 7 -3.06 12.54 13.08
C LEU A 7 -3.27 11.21 12.34
N THR A 8 -4.43 10.58 12.50
CA THR A 8 -4.75 9.27 11.91
C THR A 8 -5.60 9.37 10.65
N GLU A 9 -5.88 10.58 10.16
CA GLU A 9 -6.61 10.76 8.91
C GLU A 9 -5.70 10.43 7.72
N ARG A 10 -6.16 9.53 6.84
CA ARG A 10 -5.41 9.10 5.67
C ARG A 10 -5.79 9.99 4.49
N TYR A 11 -4.80 10.66 3.93
CA TYR A 11 -4.94 11.50 2.74
C TYR A 11 -4.15 10.87 1.60
N PRO A 12 -4.77 10.05 0.76
CA PRO A 12 -4.05 9.26 -0.24
C PRO A 12 -3.18 10.09 -1.17
N GLU A 13 -3.71 11.23 -1.60
CA GLU A 13 -3.03 12.17 -2.49
C GLU A 13 -1.78 12.77 -1.81
N LEU A 14 -1.90 13.15 -0.53
CA LEU A 14 -0.78 13.70 0.25
C LEU A 14 0.24 12.61 0.56
N GLN A 15 -0.20 11.40 0.90
CA GLN A 15 0.70 10.27 1.17
C GLN A 15 1.48 9.86 -0.08
N SER A 16 0.85 9.90 -1.26
CA SER A 16 1.56 9.77 -2.53
C SER A 16 2.50 10.95 -2.78
N SER A 17 2.10 12.19 -2.50
CA SER A 17 2.98 13.37 -2.63
C SER A 17 4.21 13.30 -1.71
N ASP A 18 4.07 12.82 -0.47
CA ASP A 18 5.17 12.65 0.49
C ASP A 18 6.28 11.73 -0.08
N VAL A 19 5.92 10.78 -0.97
CA VAL A 19 6.89 9.92 -1.66
C VAL A 19 7.76 10.76 -2.62
N HIS A 20 7.20 11.76 -3.29
CA HIS A 20 7.92 12.61 -4.24
C HIS A 20 8.92 13.50 -3.49
N ASP A 21 8.54 13.97 -2.31
CA ASP A 21 9.40 14.73 -1.41
C ASP A 21 10.52 13.84 -0.85
N ALA A 22 10.21 12.60 -0.47
CA ALA A 22 11.22 11.63 -0.05
C ALA A 22 12.23 11.34 -1.16
N VAL A 23 11.79 11.18 -2.42
CA VAL A 23 12.66 11.06 -3.59
C VAL A 23 13.52 12.32 -3.77
N GLY A 24 12.92 13.51 -3.62
CA GLY A 24 13.65 14.78 -3.68
C GLY A 24 14.74 14.89 -2.61
N HIS A 25 14.43 14.49 -1.38
CA HIS A 25 15.39 14.46 -0.28
C HIS A 25 16.50 13.42 -0.53
N LEU A 26 16.15 12.23 -1.00
CA LEU A 26 17.13 11.18 -1.34
C LEU A 26 18.12 11.66 -2.40
N LEU A 27 17.63 12.39 -3.41
CA LEU A 27 18.47 12.96 -4.47
C LEU A 27 19.36 14.12 -4.01
N SER A 28 19.19 14.65 -2.79
CA SER A 28 20.10 15.66 -2.24
C SER A 28 21.43 15.08 -1.76
N PHE A 29 21.52 13.76 -1.58
CA PHE A 29 22.74 13.09 -1.16
C PHE A 29 23.65 12.77 -2.36
N ALA A 30 24.89 13.24 -2.33
CA ALA A 30 25.86 13.05 -3.42
C ALA A 30 26.20 11.57 -3.71
N SER A 31 25.97 10.67 -2.75
CA SER A 31 26.20 9.22 -2.90
C SER A 31 25.05 8.49 -3.63
N VAL A 32 23.93 9.16 -3.89
CA VAL A 32 22.76 8.57 -4.54
C VAL A 32 22.89 8.69 -6.05
N ASN A 33 22.69 7.58 -6.75
CA ASN A 33 22.61 7.56 -8.21
C ASN A 33 21.18 7.89 -8.68
N PRO A 34 20.96 9.02 -9.39
CA PRO A 34 19.62 9.42 -9.84
C PRO A 34 19.00 8.47 -10.87
N ASP A 35 19.79 7.63 -11.52
CA ASP A 35 19.32 6.65 -12.52
C ASP A 35 18.92 5.30 -11.89
N LYS A 36 19.05 5.16 -10.56
CA LYS A 36 18.74 3.91 -9.84
C LYS A 36 17.78 4.10 -8.66
N ILE A 37 16.83 5.03 -8.80
CA ILE A 37 15.79 5.29 -7.80
C ILE A 37 14.62 4.31 -8.00
N TRP A 38 14.19 3.65 -6.93
CA TRP A 38 13.04 2.76 -6.93
C TRP A 38 12.27 2.86 -5.62
N ILE A 39 11.02 2.41 -5.60
CA ILE A 39 10.15 2.43 -4.42
C ILE A 39 9.55 1.05 -4.20
N ILE A 40 9.41 0.68 -2.93
CA ILE A 40 8.69 -0.49 -2.48
C ILE A 40 7.54 -0.07 -1.57
N GLY A 41 6.38 -0.67 -1.78
CA GLY A 41 5.19 -0.43 -0.97
C GLY A 41 4.45 -1.72 -0.66
N PHE A 42 3.89 -1.80 0.54
CA PHE A 42 3.09 -2.92 1.01
C PHE A 42 1.64 -2.47 1.22
N SER A 43 0.69 -3.25 0.73
CA SER A 43 -0.74 -3.01 0.90
C SER A 43 -1.12 -1.57 0.50
N TYR A 44 -1.54 -0.75 1.44
CA TYR A 44 -1.92 0.64 1.17
C TYR A 44 -0.79 1.44 0.49
N SER A 45 0.46 1.26 0.93
CA SER A 45 1.60 1.95 0.32
C SER A 45 2.05 1.35 -1.01
N GLY A 46 1.65 0.11 -1.34
CA GLY A 46 1.85 -0.45 -2.69
C GLY A 46 1.11 0.35 -3.76
N ALA A 47 -0.14 0.74 -3.48
CA ALA A 47 -0.90 1.64 -4.33
C ALA A 47 -0.24 3.03 -4.41
N HIS A 48 0.23 3.58 -3.28
CA HIS A 48 0.92 4.88 -3.29
C HIS A 48 2.21 4.85 -4.11
N ALA A 49 2.98 3.76 -4.07
CA ALA A 49 4.20 3.60 -4.84
C ALA A 49 3.91 3.63 -6.35
N VAL A 50 2.89 2.90 -6.80
CA VAL A 50 2.43 2.92 -8.20
C VAL A 50 1.96 4.32 -8.59
N LYS A 51 1.13 4.96 -7.75
CA LYS A 51 0.61 6.32 -7.99
C LYS A 51 1.72 7.35 -8.11
N ALA A 52 2.74 7.27 -7.24
CA ALA A 52 3.85 8.20 -7.28
C ALA A 52 4.71 8.00 -8.54
N ALA A 53 5.01 6.75 -8.87
CA ALA A 53 5.82 6.40 -10.04
C ALA A 53 5.16 6.71 -11.38
N SER A 54 3.82 6.67 -11.47
CA SER A 54 3.11 7.10 -12.68
C SER A 54 3.28 8.60 -12.97
N LEU A 55 3.54 9.40 -11.92
CA LEU A 55 3.65 10.85 -11.99
C LEU A 55 5.09 11.37 -11.96
N ASP A 56 6.05 10.62 -11.44
CA ASP A 56 7.43 11.06 -11.23
C ASP A 56 8.45 10.11 -11.88
N ARG A 57 9.01 10.56 -13.02
CA ARG A 57 9.98 9.81 -13.84
C ARG A 57 11.38 9.73 -13.25
N ARG A 58 11.63 10.34 -12.09
CA ARG A 58 12.85 10.07 -11.31
C ARG A 58 12.82 8.64 -10.78
N ILE A 59 11.63 8.09 -10.52
CA ILE A 59 11.42 6.71 -10.08
C ILE A 59 11.50 5.77 -11.29
N LYS A 60 12.42 4.82 -11.23
CA LYS A 60 12.76 3.92 -12.34
C LYS A 60 12.20 2.51 -12.17
N ALA A 61 11.90 2.10 -10.94
CA ALA A 61 11.23 0.83 -10.67
C ALA A 61 10.29 0.92 -9.46
N VAL A 62 9.23 0.11 -9.48
CA VAL A 62 8.27 -0.05 -8.38
C VAL A 62 8.16 -1.52 -8.00
N ILE A 63 8.17 -1.79 -6.71
CA ILE A 63 7.80 -3.09 -6.13
C ILE A 63 6.53 -2.89 -5.32
N SER A 64 5.42 -3.46 -5.78
CA SER A 64 4.12 -3.41 -5.09
C SER A 64 3.81 -4.78 -4.49
N ILE A 65 3.77 -4.86 -3.16
CA ILE A 65 3.48 -6.08 -2.42
C ILE A 65 2.06 -5.99 -1.88
N ASN A 66 1.16 -6.88 -2.31
CA ASN A 66 -0.25 -6.90 -1.93
C ASN A 66 -0.96 -5.54 -2.09
N GLY A 67 -0.48 -4.71 -3.02
CA GLY A 67 -0.95 -3.35 -3.21
C GLY A 67 -2.34 -3.31 -3.82
N PHE A 68 -3.32 -2.75 -3.10
CA PHE A 68 -4.70 -2.71 -3.58
C PHE A 68 -4.82 -1.89 -4.89
N ILE A 69 -5.73 -2.32 -5.77
CA ILE A 69 -5.94 -1.65 -7.06
C ILE A 69 -7.09 -0.66 -6.99
N ARG A 70 -8.26 -1.09 -6.50
CA ARG A 70 -9.45 -0.24 -6.33
C ARG A 70 -9.90 -0.20 -4.87
N GLY A 71 -9.80 0.97 -4.26
CA GLY A 71 -10.18 1.17 -2.86
C GLY A 71 -11.67 1.03 -2.60
N SER A 72 -12.53 1.34 -3.57
CA SER A 72 -13.98 1.11 -3.48
C SER A 72 -14.35 -0.38 -3.38
N TRP A 73 -13.58 -1.23 -4.07
CA TRP A 73 -13.69 -2.68 -3.96
C TRP A 73 -13.17 -3.18 -2.61
N LEU A 74 -11.95 -2.77 -2.23
CA LEU A 74 -11.34 -3.13 -0.94
C LEU A 74 -12.25 -2.79 0.25
N VAL A 75 -12.71 -1.53 0.35
CA VAL A 75 -13.58 -1.10 1.44
C VAL A 75 -14.93 -1.83 1.42
N GLY A 76 -15.40 -2.25 0.25
CA GLY A 76 -16.59 -3.08 0.14
C GLY A 76 -16.47 -4.46 0.77
N ILE A 77 -15.27 -5.04 0.75
CA ILE A 77 -14.99 -6.34 1.39
C ILE A 77 -14.76 -6.14 2.89
N LEU A 78 -14.01 -5.11 3.28
CA LEU A 78 -13.68 -4.84 4.68
C LEU A 78 -14.87 -4.35 5.51
N VAL A 79 -15.77 -3.57 4.89
CA VAL A 79 -16.93 -2.98 5.55
C VAL A 79 -18.19 -3.34 4.75
N PRO A 80 -18.73 -4.56 4.93
CA PRO A 80 -19.80 -5.09 4.07
C PRO A 80 -21.14 -4.37 4.24
N ASP A 81 -21.45 -3.85 5.44
CA ASP A 81 -22.62 -2.98 5.65
C ASP A 81 -22.34 -1.56 5.13
N ARG A 82 -22.51 -1.41 3.82
CA ARG A 82 -22.30 -0.14 3.12
C ARG A 82 -23.31 0.92 3.54
N ALA A 83 -24.56 0.56 3.79
CA ALA A 83 -25.59 1.54 4.14
C ALA A 83 -25.28 2.23 5.48
N SER A 84 -24.96 1.43 6.50
CA SER A 84 -24.61 1.96 7.82
C SER A 84 -23.29 2.72 7.80
N SER A 85 -22.26 2.18 7.13
CA SER A 85 -20.97 2.87 7.04
C SER A 85 -21.05 4.19 6.26
N ASP A 86 -21.87 4.26 5.21
CA ASP A 86 -22.10 5.51 4.46
C ASP A 86 -22.78 6.55 5.33
N ALA A 87 -23.82 6.16 6.07
CA ALA A 87 -24.51 7.06 6.99
C ALA A 87 -23.52 7.66 8.00
N LEU A 88 -22.66 6.85 8.62
CA LEU A 88 -21.66 7.31 9.58
C LEU A 88 -20.59 8.22 8.95
N ILE A 89 -20.16 7.93 7.71
CA ILE A 89 -19.22 8.77 6.96
C ILE A 89 -19.83 10.17 6.72
N TRP A 90 -21.09 10.23 6.29
CA TRP A 90 -21.75 11.50 5.98
C TRP A 90 -22.13 12.28 7.24
N GLU A 91 -22.54 11.59 8.30
CA GLU A 91 -22.78 12.21 9.60
C GLU A 91 -21.50 12.84 10.17
N ASP A 92 -20.37 12.11 10.13
CA ASP A 92 -19.05 12.65 10.52
C ASP A 92 -18.66 13.86 9.65
N ARG A 93 -18.94 13.81 8.35
CA ARG A 93 -18.64 14.93 7.45
C ARG A 93 -19.44 16.18 7.80
N GLU A 94 -20.74 16.04 8.07
CA GLU A 94 -21.60 17.16 8.43
C GLU A 94 -21.23 17.72 9.81
N ARG A 95 -20.93 16.87 10.80
CA ARG A 95 -20.44 17.30 12.12
C ARG A 95 -19.18 18.15 12.01
N ARG A 96 -18.22 17.76 11.16
CA ARG A 96 -17.00 18.54 10.91
C ARG A 96 -17.30 19.86 10.17
N ARG A 97 -18.21 19.84 9.20
CA ARG A 97 -18.58 21.03 8.41
C ARG A 97 -19.18 22.13 9.27
N THR A 98 -19.97 21.79 10.29
CA THR A 98 -20.60 22.77 11.19
C THR A 98 -19.71 23.23 12.33
N GLY A 99 -18.49 22.69 12.45
CA GLY A 99 -17.49 23.09 13.45
C GLY A 99 -17.82 22.67 14.89
N GLY A 100 -18.85 21.85 15.10
CA GLY A 100 -19.40 21.53 16.43
C GLY A 100 -19.18 20.10 16.92
N GLY A 101 -18.49 19.23 16.18
CA GLY A 101 -18.40 17.81 16.51
C GLY A 101 -16.98 17.27 16.63
N GLU A 102 -16.81 16.26 17.49
CA GLU A 102 -15.59 15.44 17.55
C GLU A 102 -15.40 14.65 16.25
N VAL A 103 -14.13 14.35 15.94
CA VAL A 103 -13.75 13.50 14.82
C VAL A 103 -14.29 12.09 15.06
N GLY A 104 -15.05 11.55 14.11
CA GLY A 104 -15.46 10.15 14.16
C GLY A 104 -14.29 9.22 13.85
N TYR A 105 -14.15 8.15 14.63
CA TYR A 105 -13.13 7.12 14.47
C TYR A 105 -13.74 5.72 14.38
N LEU A 106 -13.03 4.83 13.70
CA LEU A 106 -13.24 3.39 13.68
C LEU A 106 -11.94 2.72 14.15
N PRO A 107 -11.97 1.69 15.02
CA PRO A 107 -10.75 0.97 15.35
C PRO A 107 -10.14 0.29 14.13
N LEU A 108 -8.81 0.30 14.02
CA LEU A 108 -8.14 -0.22 12.83
C LEU A 108 -8.13 -1.76 12.80
N CYS A 109 -7.76 -2.38 13.91
CA CYS A 109 -7.71 -3.83 14.07
C CYS A 109 -8.40 -4.29 15.36
N LYS A 110 -8.68 -5.59 15.44
CA LYS A 110 -9.29 -6.21 16.61
C LYS A 110 -8.35 -6.19 17.81
N THR A 111 -8.88 -5.84 18.98
CA THR A 111 -8.26 -6.03 20.30
C THR A 111 -9.22 -6.82 21.21
N ALA A 112 -8.81 -7.08 22.45
CA ALA A 112 -9.72 -7.62 23.47
C ALA A 112 -10.94 -6.72 23.75
N GLU A 113 -10.87 -5.43 23.40
CA GLU A 113 -11.86 -4.40 23.77
C GLU A 113 -12.74 -3.96 22.59
N THR A 114 -12.29 -4.09 21.33
CA THR A 114 -12.95 -3.45 20.17
C THR A 114 -14.00 -4.32 19.46
N GLY A 115 -14.13 -5.61 19.83
CA GLY A 115 -15.03 -6.55 19.13
C GLY A 115 -14.69 -6.70 17.64
N ASP A 116 -15.69 -7.05 16.82
CA ASP A 116 -15.51 -7.27 15.36
C ASP A 116 -15.82 -6.02 14.50
N ASN A 117 -16.30 -4.92 15.11
CA ASN A 117 -16.62 -3.68 14.40
C ASN A 117 -15.37 -2.81 14.20
N VAL A 118 -14.44 -3.30 13.38
CA VAL A 118 -13.12 -2.70 13.11
C VAL A 118 -12.82 -2.77 11.61
N LEU A 119 -11.87 -1.98 11.11
CA LEU A 119 -11.54 -1.97 9.68
C LEU A 119 -10.92 -3.30 9.20
N PHE A 120 -10.06 -3.90 10.02
CA PHE A 120 -9.40 -5.18 9.75
C PHE A 120 -9.74 -6.19 10.86
N PRO A 121 -10.82 -6.97 10.69
CA PRO A 121 -11.36 -7.82 11.77
C PRO A 121 -10.62 -9.15 11.96
N THR A 122 -9.66 -9.46 11.09
CA THR A 122 -8.93 -10.73 11.13
C THR A 122 -7.89 -10.76 12.25
N GLN A 123 -7.65 -11.96 12.80
CA GLN A 123 -6.72 -12.14 13.90
C GLN A 123 -5.28 -11.77 13.51
N ASP A 124 -4.83 -12.16 12.32
CA ASP A 124 -3.51 -11.83 11.77
C ASP A 124 -3.29 -10.31 11.66
N SER A 125 -4.32 -9.54 11.30
CA SER A 125 -4.28 -8.08 11.32
C SER A 125 -4.05 -7.54 12.73
N GLY A 126 -4.78 -8.07 13.71
CA GLY A 126 -4.60 -7.70 15.13
C GLY A 126 -3.18 -7.98 15.61
N GLU A 127 -2.68 -9.19 15.38
CA GLU A 127 -1.31 -9.60 15.75
C GLU A 127 -0.25 -8.70 15.10
N PHE A 128 -0.40 -8.41 13.81
CA PHE A 128 0.53 -7.55 13.07
C PHE A 128 0.54 -6.11 13.60
N TYR A 129 -0.62 -5.45 13.66
CA TYR A 129 -0.69 -4.04 14.05
C TYR A 129 -0.35 -3.82 15.52
N LEU A 130 -0.75 -4.72 16.41
CA LEU A 130 -0.40 -4.63 17.84
C LEU A 130 1.08 -4.95 18.09
N GLY A 131 1.66 -5.88 17.32
CA GLY A 131 3.11 -6.12 17.32
C GLY A 131 3.90 -4.89 16.89
N MET A 132 3.46 -4.24 15.79
CA MET A 132 4.03 -2.99 15.30
C MET A 132 3.89 -1.85 16.31
N GLN A 133 2.73 -1.72 16.95
CA GLN A 133 2.51 -0.73 18.01
C GLN A 133 3.49 -0.93 19.17
N LYS A 134 3.68 -2.16 19.63
CA LYS A 134 4.63 -2.48 20.70
C LYS A 134 6.06 -2.08 20.32
N ALA A 135 6.48 -2.36 19.08
CA ALA A 135 7.80 -1.97 18.58
C ALA A 135 7.94 -0.44 18.44
N GLY A 136 6.90 0.26 17.98
CA GLY A 136 6.88 1.72 17.85
C GLY A 136 6.92 2.44 19.20
N LEU A 137 6.15 1.98 20.19
CA LEU A 137 6.17 2.53 21.55
C LEU A 137 7.57 2.44 22.17
N ALA A 138 8.30 1.35 21.92
CA ALA A 138 9.70 1.21 22.35
C ALA A 138 10.65 2.24 21.72
N ARG A 139 10.27 2.86 20.59
CA ARG A 139 11.00 3.94 19.90
C ARG A 139 10.44 5.34 20.19
N GLY A 140 9.46 5.47 21.09
CA GLY A 140 8.80 6.74 21.39
C GLY A 140 7.77 7.20 20.35
N GLU A 141 7.28 6.28 19.51
CA GLU A 141 6.22 6.58 18.54
C GLU A 141 4.85 6.55 19.23
N GLU A 142 3.99 7.52 18.91
CA GLU A 142 2.60 7.55 19.35
C GLU A 142 1.68 7.02 18.24
N TRP A 143 1.52 5.70 18.18
CA TRP A 143 0.54 5.07 17.29
C TRP A 143 -0.73 4.70 18.05
N ARG A 144 -1.88 5.01 17.45
CA ARG A 144 -3.22 4.70 17.98
C ARG A 144 -3.95 3.73 17.05
N ASN A 145 -4.65 2.76 17.63
CA ASN A 145 -5.48 1.79 16.90
C ASN A 145 -6.81 2.42 16.42
N GLU A 146 -6.72 3.49 15.64
CA GLU A 146 -7.88 4.22 15.16
C GLU A 146 -7.63 4.78 13.76
N VAL A 147 -8.69 4.83 12.97
CA VAL A 147 -8.71 5.50 11.68
C VAL A 147 -9.95 6.40 11.62
N THR A 148 -9.82 7.59 11.06
CA THR A 148 -10.98 8.49 10.98
C THR A 148 -12.04 7.96 10.01
N MET A 149 -13.31 8.26 10.26
CA MET A 149 -14.42 7.89 9.36
C MET A 149 -14.21 8.47 7.94
N GLN A 150 -13.74 9.72 7.84
CA GLN A 150 -13.41 10.31 6.53
C GLN A 150 -12.27 9.58 5.79
N SER A 151 -11.39 8.84 6.47
CA SER A 151 -10.38 8.02 5.81
C SER A 151 -11.00 6.89 4.99
N LEU A 152 -12.14 6.32 5.41
CA LEU A 152 -12.85 5.30 4.62
C LEU A 152 -13.33 5.88 3.29
N LEU A 153 -13.91 7.09 3.32
CA LEU A 153 -14.33 7.78 2.11
C LEU A 153 -13.15 8.08 1.17
N LYS A 154 -12.01 8.50 1.73
CA LYS A 154 -10.80 8.77 0.96
C LYS A 154 -10.21 7.50 0.37
N MET A 155 -10.13 6.42 1.15
CA MET A 155 -9.71 5.10 0.70
C MET A 155 -10.56 4.61 -0.47
N ARG A 156 -11.89 4.78 -0.42
CA ARG A 156 -12.79 4.39 -1.53
C ARG A 156 -12.49 5.10 -2.85
N ARG A 157 -11.95 6.32 -2.79
CA ARG A 157 -11.61 7.12 -3.98
C ARG A 157 -10.29 6.69 -4.61
N CYS A 158 -9.43 5.98 -3.88
CA CYS A 158 -8.16 5.50 -4.41
C CYS A 158 -8.39 4.47 -5.53
N ASN A 159 -7.76 4.70 -6.66
CA ASN A 159 -7.73 3.75 -7.77
C ASN A 159 -6.42 3.96 -8.54
N VAL A 160 -5.65 2.89 -8.71
CA VAL A 160 -4.35 2.93 -9.41
C VAL A 160 -4.37 2.19 -10.75
N MET A 161 -5.54 1.75 -11.23
CA MET A 161 -5.67 1.08 -12.51
C MET A 161 -5.21 1.96 -13.68
N GLU A 162 -5.62 3.23 -13.70
CA GLU A 162 -5.20 4.16 -14.76
C GLU A 162 -3.74 4.57 -14.62
N ASP A 163 -3.22 4.61 -13.39
CA ASP A 163 -1.81 4.90 -13.12
C ASP A 163 -0.90 3.80 -13.67
N LEU A 164 -1.31 2.53 -13.55
CA LEU A 164 -0.59 1.38 -14.12
C LEU A 164 -0.51 1.47 -15.65
N LYS A 165 -1.60 1.89 -16.32
CA LYS A 165 -1.64 2.05 -17.77
C LYS A 165 -0.74 3.15 -18.31
N VAL A 166 -0.18 4.01 -17.46
CA VAL A 166 0.75 5.07 -17.88
C VAL A 166 2.09 4.97 -17.17
N LEU A 167 2.40 3.80 -16.61
CA LEU A 167 3.59 3.60 -15.79
C LEU A 167 4.88 3.63 -16.62
N ALA A 168 4.84 3.28 -17.90
CA ALA A 168 6.02 3.33 -18.77
C ALA A 168 6.70 4.72 -18.74
N PRO A 169 8.04 4.80 -18.63
CA PRO A 169 9.02 3.71 -18.74
C PRO A 169 9.41 3.03 -17.41
N THR A 170 8.68 3.27 -16.32
CA THR A 170 9.02 2.75 -14.98
C THR A 170 8.72 1.25 -14.89
N SER A 171 9.73 0.46 -14.51
CA SER A 171 9.61 -1.00 -14.35
C SER A 171 8.70 -1.37 -13.17
N LEU A 172 8.02 -2.51 -13.25
CA LEU A 172 7.03 -2.95 -12.26
C LEU A 172 7.25 -4.40 -11.79
N LEU A 173 7.37 -4.60 -10.49
CA LEU A 173 7.20 -5.91 -9.86
C LEU A 173 5.94 -5.88 -9.00
N MET A 174 4.99 -6.77 -9.28
CA MET A 174 3.83 -7.03 -8.44
C MET A 174 4.03 -8.36 -7.71
N ILE A 175 4.04 -8.31 -6.38
CA ILE A 175 4.07 -9.49 -5.52
C ILE A 175 2.71 -9.60 -4.84
N VAL A 176 2.03 -10.73 -4.97
CA VAL A 176 0.66 -10.92 -4.50
C VAL A 176 0.55 -12.23 -3.75
N ASP A 177 -0.08 -12.23 -2.58
CA ASP A 177 -0.39 -13.47 -1.86
C ASP A 177 -1.54 -14.27 -2.52
N GLU A 178 -1.58 -15.58 -2.27
CA GLU A 178 -2.58 -16.47 -2.86
C GLU A 178 -4.04 -16.09 -2.52
N VAL A 179 -4.28 -15.55 -1.32
CA VAL A 179 -5.62 -15.18 -0.86
C VAL A 179 -6.16 -14.01 -1.69
N ILE A 180 -5.34 -12.97 -1.85
CA ILE A 180 -5.71 -11.78 -2.61
C ILE A 180 -5.71 -12.05 -4.12
N LEU A 181 -4.83 -12.93 -4.60
CA LEU A 181 -4.80 -13.35 -6.01
C LEU A 181 -6.14 -13.93 -6.46
N GLY A 182 -6.81 -14.71 -5.59
CA GLY A 182 -8.12 -15.33 -5.88
C GLY A 182 -9.21 -14.34 -6.32
N CYS A 183 -9.04 -13.04 -6.06
CA CYS A 183 -9.95 -11.99 -6.47
C CYS A 183 -9.76 -11.51 -7.93
N GLY A 184 -8.61 -11.83 -8.55
CA GLY A 184 -8.28 -11.50 -9.94
C GLY A 184 -8.01 -10.01 -10.25
N GLU A 185 -8.20 -9.09 -9.30
CA GLU A 185 -7.94 -7.65 -9.53
C GLU A 185 -6.48 -7.37 -9.89
N HIS A 186 -5.55 -7.99 -9.17
CA HIS A 186 -4.12 -7.72 -9.36
C HIS A 186 -3.63 -8.23 -10.71
N TRP A 187 -4.11 -9.39 -11.17
CA TRP A 187 -3.78 -9.91 -12.50
C TRP A 187 -4.30 -8.99 -13.60
N ARG A 188 -5.57 -8.56 -13.52
CA ARG A 188 -6.14 -7.59 -14.47
C ARG A 188 -5.37 -6.27 -14.50
N ALA A 189 -4.90 -5.82 -13.34
CA ALA A 189 -4.10 -4.59 -13.23
C ALA A 189 -2.71 -4.76 -13.84
N PHE A 190 -2.09 -5.92 -13.64
CA PHE A 190 -0.81 -6.29 -14.26
C PHE A 190 -0.91 -6.38 -15.79
N GLU A 191 -2.01 -6.93 -16.31
CA GLU A 191 -2.31 -6.93 -17.75
C GLU A 191 -2.57 -5.50 -18.27
N ALA A 192 -3.29 -4.67 -17.52
CA ALA A 192 -3.55 -3.29 -17.91
C ALA A 192 -2.26 -2.44 -18.01
N ALA A 193 -1.25 -2.74 -17.20
CA ALA A 193 0.05 -2.05 -17.27
C ALA A 193 0.75 -2.22 -18.63
N GLU A 194 0.51 -3.34 -19.32
CA GLU A 194 1.05 -3.60 -20.66
C GLU A 194 0.56 -2.60 -21.71
N ALA A 195 -0.67 -2.08 -21.55
CA ALA A 195 -1.23 -1.10 -22.48
C ALA A 195 -0.48 0.24 -22.48
N GLY A 196 0.32 0.51 -21.45
CA GLY A 196 1.05 1.77 -21.27
C GLY A 196 2.37 1.89 -22.00
N GLY A 197 2.83 0.83 -22.66
CA GLY A 197 4.12 0.76 -23.33
C GLY A 197 5.02 -0.32 -22.75
N GLU A 198 6.14 -0.58 -23.44
CA GLU A 198 7.07 -1.64 -23.07
C GLU A 198 7.87 -1.25 -21.81
N ILE A 199 7.74 -2.06 -20.76
CA ILE A 199 8.50 -1.98 -19.51
C ILE A 199 8.91 -3.38 -19.08
N LEU A 200 9.96 -3.48 -18.25
CA LEU A 200 10.19 -4.70 -17.49
C LEU A 200 9.07 -4.82 -16.44
N ARG A 201 8.20 -5.81 -16.61
CA ARG A 201 7.13 -6.14 -15.67
C ARG A 201 7.21 -7.60 -15.22
N GLU A 202 7.03 -7.84 -13.93
CA GLU A 202 7.01 -9.17 -13.33
C GLU A 202 5.81 -9.31 -12.37
N PHE A 203 5.19 -10.48 -12.36
CA PHE A 203 4.12 -10.83 -11.44
C PHE A 203 4.52 -12.10 -10.68
N VAL A 204 4.57 -12.01 -9.36
CA VAL A 204 5.00 -13.09 -8.47
C VAL A 204 3.89 -13.38 -7.48
N THR A 205 3.56 -14.66 -7.33
CA THR A 205 2.66 -15.14 -6.28
C THR A 205 3.48 -15.68 -5.12
N VAL A 206 3.04 -15.39 -3.89
CA VAL A 206 3.69 -15.89 -2.67
C VAL A 206 2.69 -16.58 -1.74
N GLU A 207 3.16 -17.59 -1.02
CA GLU A 207 2.35 -18.36 -0.07
C GLU A 207 2.04 -17.57 1.20
N GLY A 208 0.90 -17.89 1.80
CA GLY A 208 0.44 -17.34 3.09
C GLY A 208 -0.65 -16.28 2.94
N GLY A 209 -0.93 -15.60 4.06
CA GLY A 209 -1.92 -14.52 4.12
C GLY A 209 -1.31 -13.14 3.84
N HIS A 210 -2.16 -12.11 3.93
CA HIS A 210 -1.83 -10.72 3.57
C HIS A 210 -0.53 -10.19 4.21
N PHE A 211 -0.23 -10.60 5.45
CA PHE A 211 0.95 -10.14 6.20
C PHE A 211 2.17 -11.07 6.10
N ALA A 212 2.03 -12.27 5.53
CA ALA A 212 3.16 -13.21 5.37
C ALA A 212 4.38 -12.61 4.63
N PRO A 213 4.20 -11.74 3.61
CA PRO A 213 5.31 -11.05 2.95
C PRO A 213 6.15 -10.11 3.83
N LEU A 214 5.67 -9.76 5.04
CA LEU A 214 6.35 -8.88 5.98
C LEU A 214 6.78 -9.56 7.28
N THR A 215 6.50 -10.86 7.43
CA THR A 215 6.81 -11.62 8.64
C THR A 215 8.01 -12.51 8.40
N GLU A 216 8.91 -12.61 9.40
CA GLU A 216 10.09 -13.46 9.32
C GLU A 216 9.71 -14.91 8.95
N GLY A 217 10.40 -15.43 7.92
CA GLY A 217 10.13 -16.75 7.37
C GLY A 217 10.33 -16.81 5.85
N LYS A 218 10.03 -17.97 5.28
CA LYS A 218 10.29 -18.27 3.86
C LYS A 218 9.61 -17.31 2.89
N THR A 219 8.41 -16.82 3.22
CA THR A 219 7.68 -15.87 2.35
C THR A 219 8.43 -14.54 2.25
N LEU A 220 8.92 -13.98 3.36
CA LEU A 220 9.72 -12.75 3.34
C LEU A 220 11.06 -12.97 2.60
N GLU A 221 11.72 -14.11 2.80
CA GLU A 221 12.94 -14.45 2.05
C GLU A 221 12.70 -14.46 0.53
N ARG A 222 11.61 -15.08 0.08
CA ARG A 222 11.20 -15.06 -1.35
C ARG A 222 10.92 -13.66 -1.85
N VAL A 223 10.21 -12.83 -1.07
CA VAL A 223 9.93 -11.42 -1.42
C VAL A 223 11.24 -10.66 -1.64
N ILE A 224 12.21 -10.81 -0.74
CA ILE A 224 13.53 -10.18 -0.86
C ILE A 224 14.28 -10.69 -2.09
N GLU A 225 14.29 -12.00 -2.32
CA GLU A 225 14.98 -12.61 -3.46
C GLU A 225 14.41 -12.10 -4.80
N HIS A 226 13.09 -12.16 -4.97
CA HIS A 226 12.42 -11.68 -6.18
C HIS A 226 12.65 -10.17 -6.38
N SER A 227 12.58 -9.39 -5.31
CA SER A 227 12.86 -7.94 -5.36
C SER A 227 14.28 -7.65 -5.84
N LEU A 228 15.29 -8.32 -5.27
CA LEU A 228 16.69 -8.11 -5.66
C LEU A 228 16.96 -8.55 -7.10
N ARG A 229 16.40 -9.69 -7.53
CA ARG A 229 16.52 -10.20 -8.90
C ARG A 229 15.91 -9.21 -9.90
N PHE A 230 14.70 -8.75 -9.63
CA PHE A 230 14.00 -7.76 -10.45
C PHE A 230 14.80 -6.45 -10.57
N LEU A 231 15.30 -5.91 -9.45
CA LEU A 231 16.06 -4.66 -9.48
C LEU A 231 17.38 -4.79 -10.26
N ARG A 232 18.07 -5.93 -10.16
CA ARG A 232 19.27 -6.20 -10.98
C ARG A 232 18.94 -6.23 -12.47
N ARG A 233 17.83 -6.85 -12.86
CA ARG A 233 17.36 -6.84 -14.26
C ARG A 233 17.00 -5.43 -14.71
N ALA A 234 16.27 -4.69 -13.88
CA ALA A 234 15.80 -3.34 -14.18
C ALA A 234 16.94 -2.34 -14.39
N PHE A 235 18.05 -2.49 -13.64
CA PHE A 235 19.14 -1.50 -13.64
C PHE A 235 20.43 -1.94 -14.30
N ASP A 236 20.72 -3.24 -14.34
CA ASP A 236 21.99 -3.76 -14.85
C ASP A 236 21.80 -4.59 -16.12
N GLY A 237 20.57 -4.84 -16.57
CA GLY A 237 20.26 -5.67 -17.74
C GLY A 237 20.68 -7.14 -17.61
N LYS A 238 21.06 -7.57 -16.39
CA LYS A 238 21.51 -8.94 -16.13
C LYS A 238 20.29 -9.86 -16.02
N ILE A 239 20.12 -10.75 -17.00
CA ILE A 239 19.24 -11.90 -16.88
C ILE A 239 20.01 -12.94 -16.06
N ASP A 240 19.56 -13.24 -14.85
CA ASP A 240 20.11 -14.38 -14.10
C ASP A 240 19.75 -15.65 -14.90
N GLU A 241 20.73 -16.21 -15.60
CA GLU A 241 20.64 -17.57 -16.12
C GLU A 241 20.55 -18.54 -14.94
N GLY A 242 19.33 -19.01 -14.70
CA GLY A 242 19.07 -20.17 -13.86
C GLY A 242 18.83 -19.84 -12.39
N VAL A 243 17.57 -19.55 -12.05
CA VAL A 243 16.83 -20.41 -11.12
C VAL A 243 15.35 -20.32 -11.48
N THR A 244 14.86 -21.31 -12.23
CA THR A 244 13.43 -21.67 -12.22
C THR A 244 13.17 -22.29 -10.86
N ILE A 245 12.41 -21.61 -10.00
CA ILE A 245 11.86 -22.22 -8.80
C ILE A 245 10.36 -22.40 -9.08
N PRO A 246 9.81 -23.61 -8.87
CA PRO A 246 8.40 -23.90 -9.12
C PRO A 246 7.44 -23.00 -8.34
#